data_AF-A0A8B6H4Z4-F1
#
_entry.id   AF-A0A8B6H4Z4-F1
#
_cell.length_a   1.000
_cell.length_b   1.000
_cell.length_c   1.000
_cell.angle_alpha   90.00
_cell.angle_beta   90.00
_cell.angle_gamma   90.00
#
_symmetry.space_group_name_H-M   'P 1'
#
loop_
_entity.id
_entity.type
_entity.pdbx_description
1 polymer ?
#
loop_
_entity_poly.entity_id
_entity_poly.type
_entity_poly.pdbx_seq_one_letter_code
_entity_poly.pdbx_strand_id
1 'polypeptide(L)'
;MESKNKKVEGEEDMIPISQEEENYARLYLLLSGISEQAVRALFDREFNPSCLHTTLTIDSRKLDKLKKKRIINKSQWKLLFPFNCDPQSSKFDVTLMITLLTNLANFSHYGELPLLTDTSISADLARIRIYRNSISHVSLREKDMINFTEAWDDISGVCIT
;
A
#
# COMPACT_ATOMS: atom_id res chain seq x y z
N MET A 1 -9.52 -7.48 -62.74
CA MET A 1 -8.15 -7.86 -62.32
C MET A 1 -7.32 -6.61 -62.56
N GLU A 2 -6.73 -5.89 -61.61
CA GLU A 2 -6.44 -6.14 -60.20
C GLU A 2 -6.41 -4.78 -59.47
N SER A 3 -6.96 -4.80 -58.26
CA SER A 3 -6.41 -4.21 -57.04
C SER A 3 -6.02 -2.72 -57.01
N LYS A 4 -6.98 -1.91 -56.53
CA LYS A 4 -6.71 -0.69 -55.77
C LYS A 4 -5.96 -1.07 -54.50
N ASN A 5 -4.71 -0.63 -54.36
CA ASN A 5 -3.99 -0.67 -53.09
C ASN A 5 -4.68 0.28 -52.11
N LYS A 6 -5.51 -0.31 -51.24
CA LYS A 6 -6.08 0.34 -50.08
C LYS A 6 -4.94 0.53 -49.08
N LYS A 7 -4.48 1.78 -48.96
CA LYS A 7 -3.58 2.20 -47.89
C LYS A 7 -4.25 1.84 -46.57
N VAL A 8 -3.63 0.94 -45.81
CA VAL A 8 -4.06 0.59 -44.46
C VAL A 8 -3.65 1.77 -43.58
N GLU A 9 -4.56 2.72 -43.42
CA GLU A 9 -4.48 3.72 -42.37
C GLU A 9 -5.00 3.06 -41.09
N GLY A 10 -4.11 2.87 -40.14
CA GLY A 10 -4.41 2.24 -38.86
C GLY A 10 -3.19 1.72 -38.11
N GLU A 11 -2.03 2.37 -38.23
CA GLU A 11 -1.09 2.38 -37.11
C GLU A 11 -1.58 3.51 -36.21
N GLU A 12 -2.28 3.16 -35.12
CA GLU A 12 -2.45 4.09 -34.01
C GLU A 12 -1.03 4.46 -33.57
N ASP A 13 -0.60 5.69 -33.87
CA ASP A 13 0.62 6.27 -33.32
C ASP A 13 0.52 6.21 -31.79
N MET A 14 1.12 5.17 -31.19
CA MET A 14 1.22 5.06 -29.74
C MET A 14 1.96 6.30 -29.24
N ILE A 15 1.26 7.14 -28.49
CA ILE A 15 1.87 8.28 -27.82
C ILE A 15 2.95 7.71 -26.88
N PRO A 16 4.22 8.11 -27.02
CA PRO A 16 5.28 7.61 -26.18
C PRO A 16 5.03 8.04 -24.73
N ILE A 17 5.17 7.08 -23.81
CA ILE A 17 5.07 7.33 -22.36
C ILE A 17 6.24 8.22 -21.93
N SER A 18 5.98 9.24 -21.12
CA SER A 18 7.03 10.12 -20.61
C SER A 18 7.83 9.45 -19.48
N GLN A 19 9.07 9.88 -19.23
CA GLN A 19 9.89 9.35 -18.13
C GLN A 19 9.18 9.45 -16.77
N GLU A 20 8.41 10.52 -16.57
CA GLU A 20 7.65 10.77 -15.35
C GLU A 20 6.46 9.81 -15.22
N GLU A 21 5.81 9.44 -16.33
CA GLU A 21 4.78 8.39 -16.30
C GLU A 21 5.39 7.03 -15.96
N GLU A 22 6.55 6.69 -16.54
CA GLU A 22 7.25 5.45 -16.20
C GLU A 22 7.63 5.41 -14.72
N ASN A 23 8.18 6.51 -14.21
CA ASN A 23 8.59 6.65 -12.82
C ASN A 23 7.40 6.52 -11.86
N TYR A 24 6.28 7.17 -12.18
CA TYR A 24 5.03 7.02 -11.43
C TYR A 24 4.55 5.57 -11.45
N ALA A 25 4.55 4.91 -12.61
CA ALA A 25 4.15 3.51 -12.73
C ALA A 25 5.07 2.58 -11.91
N ARG A 26 6.38 2.80 -11.94
CA ARG A 26 7.35 2.04 -11.12
C ARG A 26 7.07 2.18 -9.63
N LEU A 27 6.86 3.40 -9.13
CA LEU A 27 6.52 3.62 -7.72
C LEU A 27 5.17 3.02 -7.36
N TYR A 28 4.15 3.17 -8.22
CA TYR A 28 2.85 2.58 -8.01
C TYR A 28 2.95 1.05 -7.89
N LEU A 29 3.69 0.38 -8.77
CA LEU A 29 3.90 -1.07 -8.74
C LEU A 29 4.69 -1.52 -7.50
N LEU A 30 5.73 -0.77 -7.12
CA LEU A 30 6.52 -1.03 -5.92
C LEU A 30 5.64 -0.97 -4.66
N LEU A 31 4.80 0.07 -4.55
CA LEU A 31 3.90 0.28 -3.41
C LEU A 31 2.71 -0.68 -3.38
N SER A 32 2.07 -0.92 -4.52
CA SER A 32 0.86 -1.76 -4.58
C SER A 32 1.15 -3.25 -4.63
N GLY A 33 2.28 -3.66 -5.21
CA GLY A 33 2.65 -5.06 -5.33
C GLY A 33 3.63 -5.49 -4.25
N ILE A 34 4.85 -4.97 -4.30
CA ILE A 34 5.97 -5.49 -3.51
C ILE A 34 5.82 -5.13 -2.03
N SER A 35 5.51 -3.85 -1.73
CA SER A 35 5.33 -3.41 -0.34
C SER A 35 4.15 -4.11 0.33
N GLU A 36 3.10 -4.44 -0.44
CA GLU A 36 1.95 -5.18 0.08
C GLU A 36 2.35 -6.58 0.55
N GLN A 37 3.19 -7.28 -0.22
CA GLN A 37 3.68 -8.62 0.13
C GLN A 37 4.57 -8.56 1.37
N ALA A 38 5.51 -7.61 1.42
CA ALA A 38 6.42 -7.42 2.55
C ALA A 38 5.65 -7.10 3.85
N VAL A 39 4.70 -6.15 3.80
CA VAL A 39 3.87 -5.79 4.96
C VAL A 39 2.99 -6.96 5.39
N ARG A 40 2.48 -7.77 4.45
CA ARG A 40 1.68 -8.95 4.81
C ARG A 40 2.50 -10.03 5.47
N ALA A 41 3.71 -10.31 4.97
CA ALA A 41 4.61 -11.25 5.60
C ALA A 41 4.96 -10.83 7.04
N LEU A 42 5.23 -9.54 7.26
CA LEU A 42 5.39 -8.98 8.60
C LEU A 42 4.12 -9.12 9.44
N PHE A 43 2.96 -8.77 8.88
CA PHE A 43 1.68 -8.86 9.57
C PHE A 43 1.39 -10.28 10.05
N ASP A 44 1.53 -11.28 9.18
CA ASP A 44 1.25 -12.68 9.51
C ASP A 44 2.25 -13.26 10.53
N ARG A 45 3.47 -12.71 10.57
CA ARG A 45 4.47 -13.04 11.61
C ARG A 45 4.05 -12.53 12.98
N GLU A 46 3.58 -11.30 13.07
CA GLU A 46 3.17 -10.65 14.33
C GLU A 46 1.76 -11.11 14.77
N PHE A 47 0.89 -11.42 13.81
CA PHE A 47 -0.48 -11.86 14.00
C PHE A 47 -0.71 -13.16 13.24
N ASN A 48 -0.46 -14.30 13.91
CA ASN A 48 -0.64 -15.62 13.31
C ASN A 48 -2.03 -15.74 12.65
N PRO A 49 -2.12 -16.01 11.33
CA PRO A 49 -3.39 -16.07 10.60
C PRO A 49 -4.40 -17.05 11.19
N SER A 50 -3.93 -18.20 11.70
CA SER A 50 -4.79 -19.22 12.30
C SER A 50 -5.40 -18.78 13.64
N CYS A 51 -4.82 -17.78 14.29
CA CYS A 51 -5.29 -17.23 15.56
C CYS A 51 -5.78 -15.79 15.43
N LEU A 52 -5.92 -15.26 14.20
CA LEU A 52 -6.22 -13.86 13.95
C LEU A 52 -7.54 -13.43 14.58
N HIS A 53 -8.56 -14.26 14.52
CA HIS A 53 -9.85 -14.01 15.19
C HIS A 53 -9.68 -13.77 16.69
N THR A 54 -8.90 -14.61 17.36
CA THR A 54 -8.63 -14.51 18.80
C THR A 54 -7.87 -13.23 19.12
N THR A 55 -6.81 -12.91 18.37
CA THR A 55 -6.03 -11.69 18.59
C THR A 55 -6.89 -10.43 18.42
N LEU A 56 -7.70 -10.36 17.35
CA LEU A 56 -8.61 -9.22 17.13
C LEU A 56 -9.68 -9.12 18.24
N THR A 57 -10.15 -10.24 18.76
CA THR A 57 -11.13 -10.26 19.86
C THR A 57 -10.54 -9.76 21.18
N ILE A 58 -9.30 -10.17 21.50
CA ILE A 58 -8.57 -9.72 22.69
C ILE A 58 -8.41 -8.19 22.67
N ASP A 59 -8.05 -7.63 21.51
CA ASP A 59 -7.84 -6.19 21.33
C ASP A 59 -9.10 -5.43 20.84
N SER A 60 -10.28 -6.04 20.91
CA SER A 60 -11.56 -5.45 20.44
C SER A 60 -11.82 -4.04 20.98
N ARG A 61 -11.48 -3.78 22.25
CA ARG A 61 -11.61 -2.44 22.85
C ARG A 61 -10.70 -1.38 22.19
N LYS A 62 -9.49 -1.75 21.78
CA LYS A 62 -8.60 -0.83 21.03
C LYS A 62 -9.16 -0.60 19.63
N LEU A 63 -9.57 -1.68 18.95
CA LEU A 63 -10.17 -1.63 17.61
C LEU A 63 -11.43 -0.74 17.59
N ASP A 64 -12.30 -0.85 18.59
CA ASP A 64 -13.48 0.00 18.72
C ASP A 64 -13.13 1.48 18.85
N LYS A 65 -12.05 1.82 19.56
CA LYS A 65 -11.56 3.21 19.64
C LYS A 65 -11.09 3.70 18.27
N LEU A 66 -10.37 2.87 17.51
CA LEU A 66 -9.92 3.21 16.15
C LEU A 66 -11.09 3.42 15.20
N LYS A 67 -12.12 2.56 15.28
CA LYS A 67 -13.37 2.70 14.53
C LYS A 67 -14.10 4.00 14.88
N LYS A 68 -14.24 4.32 16.16
CA LYS A 68 -14.87 5.58 16.63
C LYS A 68 -14.11 6.81 16.14
N LYS A 69 -12.77 6.75 16.11
CA LYS A 69 -11.90 7.80 15.55
C LYS A 69 -11.88 7.83 14.01
N ARG A 70 -12.60 6.93 13.33
CA ARG A 70 -12.61 6.77 11.87
C ARG A 70 -11.25 6.45 11.25
N ILE A 71 -10.31 5.94 12.06
CA ILE A 71 -9.04 5.41 11.57
C ILE A 71 -9.30 4.08 10.84
N ILE A 72 -10.19 3.25 11.39
CA ILE A 72 -10.73 2.07 10.71
C ILE A 72 -12.12 2.41 10.20
N ASN A 73 -12.32 2.32 8.88
CA ASN A 73 -13.60 2.63 8.26
C ASN A 73 -14.57 1.43 8.32
N LYS A 74 -15.81 1.63 7.84
CA LYS A 74 -16.84 0.58 7.88
C LYS A 74 -16.52 -0.66 7.05
N SER A 75 -15.85 -0.52 5.89
CA SER A 75 -15.49 -1.67 5.05
C SER A 75 -14.37 -2.49 5.69
N GLN A 76 -13.34 -1.83 6.20
CA GLN A 76 -12.26 -2.46 6.96
C GLN A 76 -12.78 -3.15 8.21
N TRP A 77 -13.73 -2.55 8.94
CA TRP A 77 -14.35 -3.18 10.11
C TRP A 77 -15.01 -4.52 9.78
N LYS A 78 -15.68 -4.63 8.62
CA LYS A 78 -16.31 -5.88 8.17
C LYS A 78 -15.28 -6.96 7.83
N LEU A 79 -14.03 -6.59 7.52
CA LEU A 79 -12.93 -7.53 7.32
C LEU A 79 -12.37 -8.05 8.64
N LEU A 80 -12.35 -7.20 9.69
CA LEU A 80 -11.88 -7.60 11.02
C LEU A 80 -12.90 -8.45 11.78
N PHE A 81 -14.18 -8.10 11.65
CA PHE A 81 -15.30 -8.79 12.31
C PHE A 81 -16.37 -9.18 11.28
N PRO A 82 -16.08 -10.15 10.40
CA PRO A 82 -17.06 -10.73 9.49
C PRO A 82 -18.17 -11.48 10.25
N PHE A 83 -19.34 -11.62 9.62
CA PHE A 83 -20.54 -12.17 10.28
C PHE A 83 -20.55 -13.71 10.38
N ASN A 84 -20.05 -14.42 9.37
CA ASN A 84 -20.18 -15.90 9.25
C ASN A 84 -18.87 -16.61 8.84
N CYS A 85 -17.71 -15.97 9.02
CA CYS A 85 -16.42 -16.58 8.70
C CYS A 85 -15.33 -16.00 9.58
N ASP A 86 -14.13 -16.56 9.51
CA ASP A 86 -12.97 -15.98 10.19
C ASP A 86 -12.34 -14.85 9.38
N PRO A 87 -11.79 -13.81 10.03
CA PRO A 87 -11.01 -12.78 9.36
C PRO A 87 -9.80 -13.39 8.66
N GLN A 88 -9.48 -12.88 7.48
CA GLN A 88 -8.38 -13.38 6.65
C GLN A 88 -7.43 -12.23 6.35
N SER A 89 -6.17 -12.32 6.78
CA SER A 89 -5.16 -11.28 6.53
C SER A 89 -4.92 -11.04 5.03
N SER A 90 -5.12 -12.06 4.19
CA SER A 90 -5.06 -11.95 2.72
C SER A 90 -6.09 -10.98 2.12
N LYS A 91 -7.15 -10.62 2.86
CA LYS A 91 -8.16 -9.65 2.42
C LYS A 91 -7.88 -8.24 2.91
N PHE A 92 -6.86 -8.03 3.75
CA PHE A 92 -6.57 -6.73 4.33
C PHE A 92 -5.73 -5.90 3.37
N ASP A 93 -6.13 -4.65 3.13
CA ASP A 93 -5.29 -3.70 2.40
C ASP A 93 -4.06 -3.27 3.24
N VAL A 94 -3.02 -2.76 2.58
CA VAL A 94 -1.77 -2.35 3.24
C VAL A 94 -1.98 -1.33 4.36
N THR A 95 -2.90 -0.38 4.19
CA THR A 95 -3.19 0.63 5.22
C THR A 95 -3.84 -0.01 6.45
N LEU A 96 -4.74 -0.97 6.26
CA LEU A 96 -5.30 -1.72 7.38
C LEU A 96 -4.21 -2.51 8.12
N MET A 97 -3.35 -3.23 7.40
CA MET A 97 -2.25 -3.98 8.02
C MET A 97 -1.29 -3.08 8.81
N ILE A 98 -0.85 -1.96 8.23
CA ILE A 98 0.01 -0.97 8.94
C ILE A 98 -0.70 -0.38 10.15
N THR A 99 -1.99 -0.08 10.03
CA THR A 99 -2.79 0.44 11.15
C THR A 99 -2.84 -0.55 12.30
N LEU A 100 -3.05 -1.84 12.02
CA LEU A 100 -3.10 -2.87 13.05
C LEU A 100 -1.72 -3.12 13.68
N LEU A 101 -0.67 -3.24 12.87
CA LEU A 101 0.71 -3.37 13.36
C LEU A 101 1.05 -2.25 14.34
N THR A 102 0.79 -1.01 13.97
CA THR A 102 1.18 0.14 14.79
C THR A 102 0.29 0.35 16.02
N ASN A 103 -0.97 -0.08 16.02
CA ASN A 103 -1.87 0.13 17.17
C ASN A 103 -2.00 -1.07 18.11
N LEU A 104 -1.76 -2.29 17.61
CA LEU A 104 -1.97 -3.53 18.36
C LEU A 104 -0.66 -4.22 18.72
N ALA A 105 0.36 -4.12 17.87
CA ALA A 105 1.71 -4.55 18.19
C ALA A 105 2.56 -3.37 18.70
N ASN A 106 3.83 -3.63 18.99
CA ASN A 106 4.74 -2.66 19.64
C ASN A 106 5.47 -1.75 18.63
N PHE A 107 4.87 -1.49 17.45
CA PHE A 107 5.48 -0.60 16.45
C PHE A 107 5.08 0.86 16.71
N SER A 108 6.04 1.76 16.54
CA SER A 108 5.84 3.19 16.77
C SER A 108 4.98 3.82 15.66
N HIS A 109 4.10 4.73 16.06
CA HIS A 109 3.41 5.60 15.10
C HIS A 109 4.31 6.78 14.74
N TYR A 110 4.58 6.96 13.46
CA TYR A 110 5.19 8.19 12.94
C TYR A 110 4.11 9.16 12.47
N GLY A 111 4.25 10.44 12.79
CA GLY A 111 3.38 11.51 12.26
C GLY A 111 3.91 12.12 10.96
N GLU A 112 5.21 11.99 10.71
CA GLU A 112 5.95 12.60 9.61
C GLU A 112 6.84 11.56 8.93
N LEU A 113 7.47 11.92 7.80
CA LEU A 113 8.41 11.05 7.10
C LEU A 113 9.65 10.81 7.98
N PRO A 114 10.03 9.55 8.27
CA PRO A 114 11.24 9.25 9.03
C PRO A 114 12.50 9.69 8.29
N LEU A 115 13.60 9.90 9.02
CA LEU A 115 14.91 10.15 8.42
C LEU A 115 15.37 8.94 7.61
N LEU A 116 16.00 9.15 6.45
CA LEU A 116 16.51 8.07 5.59
C LEU A 116 17.43 7.07 6.32
N THR A 117 18.16 7.52 7.36
CA THR A 117 19.04 6.67 8.16
C THR A 117 18.34 5.78 9.18
N ASP A 118 17.04 6.01 9.47
CA ASP A 118 16.24 5.18 10.36
C ASP A 118 15.74 3.93 9.61
N THR A 119 16.41 2.80 9.85
CA THR A 119 16.11 1.50 9.23
C THR A 119 15.22 0.62 10.12
N SER A 120 14.51 1.22 11.08
CA SER A 120 13.58 0.47 11.92
C SER A 120 12.33 0.06 11.13
N ILE A 121 11.75 -1.09 11.49
CA ILE A 121 10.48 -1.56 10.90
C ILE A 121 9.38 -0.51 11.01
N SER A 122 9.36 0.27 12.11
CA SER A 122 8.36 1.31 12.31
C SER A 122 8.55 2.47 11.33
N ALA A 123 9.80 2.85 11.02
CA ALA A 123 10.11 3.84 10.00
C ALA A 123 9.73 3.33 8.60
N ASP A 124 10.04 2.07 8.30
CA ASP A 124 9.70 1.44 7.03
C ASP A 124 8.19 1.39 6.77
N LEU A 125 7.40 0.99 7.77
CA LEU A 125 5.94 1.03 7.70
C LEU A 125 5.41 2.47 7.51
N ALA A 126 6.08 3.46 8.10
CA ALA A 126 5.72 4.86 7.94
C ALA A 126 5.97 5.37 6.51
N ARG A 127 7.14 5.06 5.92
CA ARG A 127 7.47 5.38 4.52
C ARG A 127 6.44 4.79 3.57
N ILE A 128 6.13 3.50 3.69
CA ILE A 128 5.12 2.83 2.86
C ILE A 128 3.78 3.55 2.95
N ARG A 129 3.31 3.84 4.16
CA ARG A 129 2.02 4.51 4.36
C ARG A 129 2.01 5.91 3.74
N ILE A 130 3.07 6.71 3.95
CA ILE A 130 3.16 8.09 3.47
C ILE A 130 3.19 8.11 1.94
N TYR A 131 4.10 7.37 1.29
CA TYR A 131 4.20 7.36 -0.16
C TYR A 131 2.96 6.77 -0.84
N ARG A 132 2.33 5.75 -0.25
CA ARG A 132 1.06 5.21 -0.77
C ARG A 132 -0.06 6.26 -0.72
N ASN A 133 -0.14 7.04 0.35
CA ASN A 133 -1.09 8.14 0.44
C ASN A 133 -0.78 9.22 -0.60
N SER A 134 0.49 9.62 -0.75
CA SER A 134 0.91 10.60 -1.74
C SER A 134 0.52 10.18 -3.16
N ILE A 135 0.84 8.94 -3.57
CA ILE A 135 0.49 8.44 -4.91
C ILE A 135 -1.02 8.31 -5.11
N SER A 136 -1.78 7.98 -4.06
CA SER A 136 -3.25 7.88 -4.14
C SER A 136 -3.94 9.23 -4.26
N HIS A 137 -3.30 10.31 -3.81
CA HIS A 137 -3.84 11.67 -3.86
C HIS A 137 -3.36 12.46 -5.09
N VAL A 138 -2.21 12.09 -5.65
CA VAL A 138 -1.65 12.71 -6.85
C VAL A 138 -2.28 12.07 -8.09
N SER A 139 -2.93 12.88 -8.92
CA SER A 139 -3.41 12.41 -10.22
C SER A 139 -2.24 12.15 -11.17
N LEU A 140 -2.44 11.34 -12.21
CA LEU A 140 -1.40 11.11 -13.23
C LEU A 140 -0.91 12.43 -13.88
N ARG A 141 -1.74 13.48 -13.88
CA ARG A 141 -1.40 14.82 -14.38
C ARG A 141 -0.51 15.63 -13.45
N GLU A 142 -0.40 15.22 -12.19
CA GLU A 142 0.36 15.88 -11.13
C GLU A 142 1.56 15.01 -10.69
N LYS A 143 1.90 13.97 -11.45
CA LYS A 143 2.97 13.00 -11.16
C LYS A 143 4.32 13.66 -10.85
N ASP A 144 4.60 14.83 -11.42
CA ASP A 144 5.82 15.61 -11.20
C ASP A 144 5.90 16.21 -9.78
N MET A 145 4.82 16.20 -9.01
CA MET A 145 4.80 16.62 -7.61
C MET A 145 5.48 15.61 -6.67
N ILE A 146 5.69 14.37 -7.13
CA ILE A 146 6.39 13.34 -6.37
C ILE A 146 7.84 13.31 -6.84
N ASN A 147 8.78 13.61 -5.93
CA ASN A 147 10.20 13.43 -6.19
C ASN A 147 10.51 11.93 -6.30
N PHE A 148 10.58 11.43 -7.55
CA PHE A 148 10.78 10.01 -7.80
C PHE A 148 12.04 9.46 -7.14
N THR A 149 13.17 10.17 -7.28
CA THR A 149 14.45 9.69 -6.75
C THR A 149 14.41 9.54 -5.24
N GLU A 150 13.89 10.54 -4.54
CA GLU A 150 13.72 10.50 -3.08
C GLU A 150 12.78 9.38 -2.67
N ALA A 151 11.61 9.28 -3.29
CA ALA A 151 10.64 8.23 -2.97
C ALA A 151 11.19 6.82 -3.24
N TRP A 152 11.93 6.67 -4.35
CA TRP A 152 12.52 5.41 -4.76
C TRP A 152 13.62 4.96 -3.80
N ASP A 153 14.54 5.87 -3.44
CA ASP A 153 15.64 5.57 -2.51
C ASP A 153 15.09 5.21 -1.13
N ASP A 154 14.05 5.91 -0.67
CA ASP A 154 13.42 5.65 0.62
C ASP A 154 12.73 4.28 0.72
N ILE A 155 12.12 3.78 -0.37
CA ILE A 155 11.22 2.63 -0.31
C ILE A 155 11.68 1.38 -1.03
N SER A 156 12.60 1.51 -1.99
CA SER A 156 13.16 0.35 -2.70
C SER A 156 13.90 -0.59 -1.74
N GLY A 157 14.65 -0.05 -0.77
CA GLY A 157 15.34 -0.84 0.25
C GLY A 157 14.38 -1.56 1.21
N VAL A 158 13.26 -0.93 1.57
CA VAL A 158 12.25 -1.50 2.47
C VAL A 158 11.55 -2.72 1.87
N CYS A 159 11.31 -2.71 0.56
CA CYS A 159 10.49 -3.71 -0.11
C CYS A 159 11.27 -4.97 -0.54
N ILE A 160 12.60 -4.99 -0.37
CA ILE A 160 13.49 -6.04 -0.90
C ILE A 160 14.07 -6.94 0.21
N THR A 161 13.84 -6.62 1.49
CA THR A 161 14.33 -7.38 2.66
C THR A 161 13.33 -8.40 3.17
#